data_AF-A0A357YCK7-F1
#
_entry.id   AF-A0A357YCK7-F1
#
_cell.length_a   1.000
_cell.length_b   1.000
_cell.length_c   1.000
_cell.angle_alpha   90.00
_cell.angle_beta   90.00
_cell.angle_gamma   90.00
#
_symmetry.space_group_name_H-M   'P 1'
#
loop_
_entity.id
_entity.type
_entity.pdbx_description
1 polymer ?
#
loop_
_entity_poly.entity_id
_entity_poly.type
_entity_poly.pdbx_seq_one_letter_code
_entity_poly.pdbx_strand_id
1 'polypeptide(L)' 'MNTEMLVHTCRIDVAGSEYEVLVYSRLDGIHIAKTYLSPSDVIINDGPSLADALARHTQLLPLALDSRRMLRDYRRNSLN' A
#
# COMPACT_ATOMS: atom_id res chain seq x y z
N MET A 1 10.95 -9.70 17.26
CA MET A 1 11.43 -9.28 15.92
C MET A 1 10.38 -9.73 14.91
N ASN A 2 9.59 -8.80 14.36
CA ASN A 2 8.74 -9.11 13.22
C ASN A 2 9.66 -9.22 12.00
N THR A 3 10.19 -10.40 11.75
CA THR A 3 11.01 -10.69 10.56
C THR A 3 10.09 -10.81 9.37
N GLU A 4 9.69 -9.67 8.84
CA GLU A 4 9.12 -9.55 7.50
C GLU A 4 10.28 -9.61 6.49
N MET A 5 10.24 -10.58 5.58
CA MET A 5 11.23 -10.74 4.52
C MET A 5 10.67 -10.18 3.22
N LEU A 6 11.38 -9.27 2.56
CA LEU A 6 10.97 -8.79 1.24
C LEU A 6 11.05 -9.96 0.23
N VAL A 7 9.93 -10.30 -0.40
CA VAL A 7 9.84 -11.42 -1.36
C VAL A 7 9.45 -10.99 -2.77
N HIS A 8 8.91 -9.79 -2.94
CA HIS A 8 8.52 -9.26 -4.25
C HIS A 8 8.52 -7.73 -4.27
N THR A 9 8.85 -7.17 -5.43
CA THR A 9 8.73 -5.75 -5.73
C THR A 9 8.13 -5.57 -7.11
N CYS A 10 7.18 -4.66 -7.25
CA CYS A 10 6.63 -4.25 -8.53
C CYS A 10 6.25 -2.76 -8.53
N ARG A 11 5.83 -2.26 -9.69
CA ARG A 11 5.28 -0.92 -9.85
C ARG A 11 3.85 -1.01 -10.36
N ILE A 12 2.99 -0.14 -9.85
CA ILE A 12 1.60 -0.01 -10.28
C ILE A 12 1.37 1.43 -10.73
N ASP A 13 0.86 1.60 -11.95
CA ASP A 13 0.37 2.89 -12.42
C ASP A 13 -1.03 3.14 -11.85
N VAL A 14 -1.20 4.30 -11.21
CA VAL A 14 -2.50 4.81 -10.82
C VAL A 14 -2.61 6.25 -11.28
N ALA A 15 -3.54 6.50 -12.21
CA ALA A 15 -3.79 7.83 -12.78
C ALA A 15 -2.52 8.50 -13.35
N GLY A 16 -1.65 7.72 -14.01
CA GLY A 16 -0.41 8.21 -14.62
C GLY A 16 0.74 8.45 -13.63
N SER A 17 0.58 8.03 -12.37
CA SER A 17 1.65 8.04 -11.37
C SER A 17 2.05 6.59 -11.04
N GLU A 18 3.34 6.29 -11.14
CA GLU A 18 3.88 4.99 -10.73
C GLU A 18 4.11 4.93 -9.22
N TYR A 19 3.62 3.87 -8.59
CA TYR A 19 3.81 3.57 -7.18
C TYR A 19 4.56 2.26 -7.01
N GLU A 20 5.64 2.29 -6.22
CA GLU A 20 6.32 1.06 -5.82
C GLU A 20 5.49 0.27 -4.80
N VAL A 21 5.39 -1.03 -5.03
CA VAL A 21 4.77 -1.98 -4.13
C VAL A 21 5.83 -2.98 -3.69
N LEU A 22 5.99 -3.08 -2.37
CA LEU A 22 6.88 -4.02 -1.71
C LEU A 22 6.04 -5.07 -1.01
N VAL A 23 6.21 -6.35 -1.35
CA VAL A 23 5.51 -7.45 -0.68
C VAL A 23 6.48 -8.21 0.20
N TYR A 24 6.12 -8.31 1.47
CA TYR A 24 6.87 -9.00 2.50
C TYR A 24 6.17 -10.29 2.89
N SER A 25 6.93 -11.34 3.16
CA SER A 25 6.45 -12.57 3.77
C SER A 25 6.76 -12.57 5.27
N ARG A 26 5.79 -12.98 6.09
CA ARG A 26 5.94 -13.17 7.53
C ARG A 26 6.12 -14.64 7.88
N LEU A 27 6.66 -14.90 9.07
CA LEU A 27 6.86 -16.25 9.60
C LEU A 27 5.56 -17.06 9.76
N ASP A 28 4.41 -16.39 9.87
CA ASP A 28 3.08 -17.00 9.95
C ASP A 28 2.50 -17.34 8.55
N GLY A 29 3.26 -17.13 7.47
CA GLY A 29 2.85 -17.38 6.09
C GLY A 29 2.04 -16.24 5.46
N ILE A 30 1.67 -15.22 6.22
CA ILE A 30 0.95 -14.05 5.70
C ILE A 30 1.90 -13.20 4.85
N HIS A 31 1.37 -12.68 3.75
CA HIS A 31 2.06 -11.73 2.90
C HIS A 31 1.48 -10.33 3.11
N ILE A 32 2.34 -9.33 3.14
CA ILE A 32 1.98 -7.92 3.37
C ILE A 32 2.51 -7.11 2.21
N ALA A 33 1.62 -6.55 1.40
CA ALA A 33 1.92 -5.57 0.39
C ALA A 33 1.92 -4.16 1.00
N LYS A 34 2.93 -3.35 0.66
CA LYS A 34 3.10 -1.98 1.16
C LYS A 34 3.41 -1.04 0.01
N THR A 35 2.78 0.13 0.03
CA THR A 35 3.16 1.29 -0.78
C THR A 35 3.44 2.46 0.15
N TYR A 36 4.68 2.93 0.14
CA TYR A 36 5.12 4.05 0.96
C TYR A 36 4.89 5.37 0.20
N LEU A 37 4.06 6.24 0.77
CA LEU A 37 3.83 7.60 0.25
C LEU A 37 4.71 8.63 0.98
N SER A 38 5.07 8.32 2.23
CA SER A 38 6.10 8.98 3.02
C SER A 38 6.55 8.03 4.15
N PRO A 39 7.59 8.36 4.94
CA PRO A 39 8.02 7.51 6.06
C PRO A 39 6.94 7.20 7.10
N SER A 40 5.93 8.07 7.24
CA SER A 40 4.81 7.93 8.19
C SER A 40 3.47 7.65 7.51
N ASP A 41 3.47 7.37 6.21
CA ASP A 41 2.26 7.25 5.40
C ASP A 41 2.38 6.07 4.44
N VAL A 42 1.73 4.97 4.81
CA VAL A 42 1.89 3.67 4.15
C VAL A 42 0.52 3.08 3.92
N ILE A 43 0.25 2.69 2.67
CA ILE A 43 -0.91 1.87 2.33
C ILE A 43 -0.48 0.41 2.47
N ILE A 44 -1.25 -0.37 3.23
CA ILE A 44 -0.93 -1.75 3.56
C ILE A 44 -2.14 -2.64 3.26
N ASN A 45 -1.90 -3.76 2.61
CA ASN A 45 -2.86 -4.86 2.50
C ASN A 45 -2.15 -6.17 2.76
N ASP A 46 -2.82 -7.09 3.43
CA ASP A 46 -2.34 -8.43 3.69
C ASP A 46 -3.14 -9.50 2.93
N GLY A 47 -2.55 -10.69 2.81
CA GLY A 47 -3.17 -11.84 2.17
C GLY A 47 -2.48 -13.14 2.57
N PRO A 48 -3.17 -14.29 2.44
CA PRO A 48 -2.63 -15.60 2.79
C PRO A 48 -1.54 -16.07 1.81
N SER A 49 -1.37 -15.41 0.67
CA SER A 49 -0.33 -15.68 -0.31
C SER A 49 0.19 -14.38 -0.94
N LEU A 50 1.36 -14.45 -1.60
CA LEU A 50 1.91 -13.34 -2.39
C LEU A 50 0.90 -12.84 -3.43
N ALA A 51 0.24 -13.77 -4.14
CA ALA A 51 -0.73 -13.46 -5.18
C ALA A 51 -1.96 -12.75 -4.59
N ASP A 52 -2.48 -13.21 -3.46
CA ASP A 52 -3.66 -12.61 -2.82
C ASP A 52 -3.35 -11.21 -2.29
N ALA A 53 -2.22 -11.03 -1.61
CA ALA A 53 -1.79 -9.74 -1.09
C ALA A 53 -1.59 -8.74 -2.24
N LEU A 54 -0.91 -9.16 -3.31
CA LEU A 54 -0.66 -8.30 -4.47
C LEU A 54 -1.95 -7.96 -5.24
N ALA A 55 -2.83 -8.92 -5.46
CA ALA A 55 -4.10 -8.71 -6.15
C ALA A 55 -5.00 -7.74 -5.38
N ARG A 56 -5.16 -7.97 -4.07
CA ARG A 56 -5.92 -7.09 -3.18
C ARG A 56 -5.32 -5.68 -3.17
N HIS A 57 -4.00 -5.58 -3.05
CA HIS A 57 -3.32 -4.29 -3.02
C HIS A 57 -3.49 -3.54 -4.33
N THR A 58 -3.31 -4.20 -5.46
CA THR A 58 -3.52 -3.62 -6.79
C THR A 58 -4.94 -3.09 -6.96
N GLN A 59 -5.94 -3.86 -6.52
CA GLN A 59 -7.36 -3.48 -6.62
C GLN A 59 -7.71 -2.28 -5.74
N LEU A 60 -7.16 -2.20 -4.53
CA LEU A 60 -7.54 -1.20 -3.53
C LEU A 60 -6.64 0.03 -3.50
N LEU A 61 -5.45 -0.03 -4.11
CA LEU A 61 -4.49 1.08 -4.11
C LEU A 61 -5.09 2.39 -4.69
N PRO A 62 -5.82 2.39 -5.82
CA PRO A 62 -6.46 3.61 -6.33
C PRO A 62 -7.42 4.24 -5.33
N LEU A 63 -8.27 3.41 -4.71
CA LEU A 63 -9.25 3.87 -3.72
C LEU A 63 -8.57 4.47 -2.49
N ALA A 64 -7.51 3.83 -1.99
CA ALA A 64 -6.75 4.30 -0.84
C ALA A 64 -6.06 5.64 -1.14
N LEU A 65 -5.51 5.81 -2.35
CA LEU A 65 -4.91 7.05 -2.81
C LEU A 65 -5.93 8.20 -2.91
N ASP A 66 -7.11 7.92 -3.48
CA ASP A 66 -8.17 8.92 -3.59
C ASP A 66 -8.73 9.33 -2.23
N SER A 67 -9.00 8.37 -1.35
CA SER A 67 -9.46 8.62 0.03
C SER A 67 -8.45 9.49 0.79
N ARG A 68 -7.16 9.19 0.66
CA ARG A 68 -6.09 10.00 1.24
C ARG A 68 -6.06 11.42 0.68
N ARG A 69 -6.23 11.61 -0.63
CA ARG A 69 -6.29 12.95 -1.25
C ARG A 69 -7.46 13.75 -0.67
N MET A 70 -8.65 13.16 -0.63
CA MET A 70 -9.85 13.79 -0.09
C MET A 70 -9.67 14.21 1.38
N LEU A 71 -9.08 13.35 2.21
CA LEU A 71 -8.82 13.66 3.62
C LEU A 71 -7.83 14.82 3.78
N ARG A 72 -6.79 14.89 2.95
CA ARG A 72 -5.84 16.02 2.96
C ARG A 72 -6.50 17.32 2.54
N ASP A 73 -7.34 17.28 1.51
CA ASP A 73 -8.04 18.47 1.00
C ASP A 73 -9.05 18.98 2.03
N TYR A 74 -9.81 18.08 2.66
CA TYR A 74 -10.71 18.43 3.76
C TYR A 74 -9.96 19.13 4.90
N ARG A 75 -8.87 18.53 5.40
CA ARG A 75 -8.07 19.11 6.50
C ARG A 75 -7.47 20.46 6.14
N ARG A 76 -7.03 20.64 4.89
CA ARG A 76 -6.51 21.93 4.40
C ARG A 76 -7.59 23.01 4.41
N ASN A 77 -8.81 22.66 4.02
CA ASN A 77 -9.92 23.61 3.94
C ASN A 77 -10.52 23.94 5.32
N SER A 78 -10.44 23.04 6.29
CA SER A 78 -10.93 23.28 7.67
C SER A 78 -10.00 24.17 8.52
N LEU A 79 -8.79 24.46 8.03
CA LEU A 79 -7.79 25.30 8.72
C LEU A 79 -7.70 26.72 8.14
N ASN A 80 -8.48 27.01 7.10
CA ASN A 80 -8.67 28.34 6.51
C ASN A 80 -10.04 28.88 6.89
#